data_AF-A0A2N2E2C1-F1
#
_entry.id   AF-A0A2N2E2C1-F1
#
_cell.length_a   1.000
_cell.length_b   1.000
_cell.length_c   1.000
_cell.angle_alpha   90.00
_cell.angle_beta   90.00
_cell.angle_gamma   90.00
#
_symmetry.space_group_name_H-M   'P 1'
#
loop_
_entity.id
_entity.type
_entity.pdbx_description
1 polymer ?
#
loop_
_entity_poly.entity_id
_entity_poly.type
_entity_poly.pdbx_seq_one_letter_code
_entity_poly.pdbx_strand_id
1 'polypeptide(L)'
;MRIRANVLGILVVIVIFGGIAMTSVIGLWNTTNTKVPAQISSGKYAGVSDPADIRGSYSFTDINRNFDVSIEDLAAAFGVEESIAPGFKCKDLEALYAGMVEEEGIEIGTDAVRFFVALYIEIPYTPAESTFIPTSAVEILKEKGVLDDEQLTYLESHSLDLSK
;
A
#
# COMPACT_ATOMS: atom_id res chain seq x y z
N MET A 1 37.27 -34.19 -23.14
CA MET A 1 36.80 -33.43 -24.32
C MET A 1 37.10 -31.96 -24.08
N ARG A 2 37.91 -31.30 -24.93
CA ARG A 2 38.22 -29.86 -24.79
C ARG A 2 37.21 -29.07 -25.62
N ILE A 3 36.29 -28.36 -24.97
CA ILE A 3 35.33 -27.49 -25.64
C ILE A 3 36.06 -26.23 -26.07
N ARG A 4 35.86 -25.80 -27.33
CA ARG A 4 36.43 -24.55 -27.85
C ARG A 4 35.69 -23.36 -27.23
N ALA A 5 36.40 -22.30 -26.83
CA ALA A 5 35.82 -21.14 -26.14
C ALA A 5 34.61 -20.55 -26.87
N ASN A 6 34.64 -20.50 -28.20
CA ASN A 6 33.55 -19.96 -29.03
C ASN A 6 32.28 -20.82 -28.94
N VAL A 7 32.43 -22.16 -28.83
CA VAL A 7 31.30 -23.09 -28.67
C VAL A 7 30.71 -22.96 -27.27
N LEU A 8 31.57 -22.77 -26.27
CA LEU A 8 31.11 -22.52 -24.89
C LEU A 8 30.32 -21.22 -24.80
N GLY A 9 30.78 -20.14 -25.45
CA GLY A 9 30.08 -18.85 -25.46
C GLY A 9 28.69 -18.93 -26.09
N ILE A 10 28.55 -19.59 -27.25
CA ILE A 10 27.25 -19.78 -27.90
C ILE A 10 26.32 -20.62 -27.01
N LEU A 11 26.84 -21.67 -26.37
CA LEU A 11 26.06 -22.56 -25.52
C LEU A 11 25.51 -21.83 -24.30
N VAL A 12 26.31 -20.94 -23.67
CA VAL A 12 25.87 -20.11 -22.55
C VAL A 12 24.70 -19.20 -22.95
N VAL A 13 24.79 -18.53 -24.09
CA VAL A 13 23.72 -17.65 -24.60
C VAL A 13 22.44 -18.46 -24.83
N ILE A 14 22.54 -19.63 -25.47
CA ILE A 14 21.39 -20.51 -25.73
C ILE A 14 20.76 -21.00 -24.42
N VAL A 15 21.55 -21.34 -23.41
CA VAL A 15 21.02 -21.81 -22.12
C VAL A 15 20.28 -20.69 -21.38
N ILE A 16 20.81 -19.47 -21.37
CA ILE A 16 20.16 -18.33 -20.69
C ILE A 16 18.85 -17.97 -21.40
N PHE A 17 18.90 -17.67 -22.71
CA PHE A 17 17.71 -17.22 -23.44
C PHE A 17 16.72 -18.36 -23.69
N GLY A 18 17.22 -19.57 -23.97
CA GLY A 18 16.39 -20.76 -24.12
C GLY A 18 15.71 -21.18 -22.83
N GLY A 19 16.41 -21.06 -21.69
CA GLY A 19 15.83 -21.28 -20.37
C GLY A 19 14.67 -20.32 -20.08
N ILE A 20 14.87 -19.00 -20.29
CA ILE A 20 13.83 -17.98 -20.10
C ILE A 20 12.63 -18.20 -21.02
N ALA A 21 12.87 -18.49 -22.30
CA ALA A 21 11.80 -18.77 -23.26
C ALA A 21 11.00 -20.02 -22.86
N MET A 22 11.68 -21.08 -22.42
CA MET A 22 11.03 -22.31 -21.99
C MET A 22 10.24 -22.12 -20.69
N THR A 23 10.77 -21.40 -19.69
CA THR A 23 10.06 -21.10 -18.42
C THR A 23 8.87 -20.16 -18.61
N SER A 24 8.93 -19.27 -19.60
CA SER A 24 7.81 -18.40 -19.98
C SER A 24 6.66 -19.19 -20.62
N VAL A 25 6.95 -20.13 -21.53
CA VAL A 25 5.92 -20.96 -22.20
C VAL A 25 5.21 -21.90 -21.22
N ILE A 26 5.94 -22.47 -20.26
CA ILE A 26 5.36 -23.36 -19.23
C ILE A 26 4.68 -22.61 -18.08
N GLY A 27 4.61 -21.27 -18.14
CA GLY A 27 3.92 -20.45 -17.14
C GLY A 27 4.60 -20.41 -15.76
N LEU A 28 5.79 -20.98 -15.61
CA LEU A 28 6.60 -20.87 -14.39
C LEU A 28 7.13 -19.45 -14.18
N TRP A 29 7.21 -18.66 -15.25
CA TRP A 29 7.54 -17.25 -15.18
C TRP A 29 6.26 -16.40 -15.26
N ASN A 30 5.63 -16.13 -14.12
CA ASN A 30 4.45 -15.27 -14.02
C ASN A 30 4.82 -13.93 -13.38
N THR A 31 4.81 -12.85 -14.18
CA THR A 31 5.10 -11.48 -13.73
C THR A 31 3.83 -10.71 -13.31
N THR A 32 2.69 -11.39 -13.27
CA THR A 32 1.42 -10.76 -12.87
C THR A 32 1.45 -10.49 -11.38
N ASN A 33 1.59 -9.22 -11.02
CA ASN A 33 1.51 -8.77 -9.63
C ASN A 33 0.05 -8.85 -9.16
N THR A 34 -0.31 -9.93 -8.46
CA THR A 34 -1.63 -10.06 -7.83
C THR A 34 -1.67 -9.19 -6.59
N LYS A 35 -2.44 -8.10 -6.64
CA LYS A 35 -2.68 -7.19 -5.51
C LYS A 35 -3.83 -7.69 -4.65
N VAL A 36 -3.66 -8.90 -4.13
CA VAL A 36 -4.55 -9.54 -3.16
C VAL A 36 -3.77 -9.59 -1.85
N PRO A 37 -4.23 -8.91 -0.79
CA PRO A 37 -3.52 -8.91 0.48
C PRO A 37 -3.56 -10.28 1.14
N ALA A 38 -2.54 -10.59 1.92
CA ALA A 38 -2.57 -11.70 2.85
C ALA A 38 -3.77 -11.58 3.80
N GLN A 39 -4.33 -12.72 4.21
CA GLN A 39 -5.34 -12.76 5.25
C GLN A 39 -4.68 -12.99 6.61
N ILE A 40 -5.25 -12.38 7.65
CA ILE A 40 -4.85 -12.62 9.03
C ILE A 40 -5.05 -14.11 9.34
N SER A 41 -4.01 -14.76 9.84
CA SER A 41 -3.97 -16.23 9.96
C SER A 41 -4.60 -16.78 11.24
N SER A 42 -4.75 -15.95 12.28
CA SER A 42 -5.19 -16.37 13.61
C SER A 42 -5.80 -15.23 14.43
N GLY A 43 -6.50 -15.57 15.51
CA GLY A 43 -7.14 -14.59 16.40
C GLY A 43 -8.55 -14.19 15.94
N LYS A 44 -9.07 -13.11 16.54
CA LYS A 44 -10.44 -12.59 16.32
C LYS A 44 -10.70 -12.20 14.86
N TYR A 45 -9.65 -11.80 14.13
CA TYR A 45 -9.72 -11.29 12.76
C TYR A 45 -9.28 -12.32 11.71
N ALA A 46 -9.17 -13.61 12.08
CA ALA A 46 -8.71 -14.65 11.16
C ALA A 46 -9.58 -14.73 9.90
N GLY A 47 -8.95 -14.76 8.73
CA GLY A 47 -9.61 -14.76 7.42
C GLY A 47 -9.97 -13.39 6.85
N VAL A 48 -9.77 -12.31 7.62
CA VAL A 48 -9.91 -10.93 7.11
C VAL A 48 -8.62 -10.50 6.43
N SER A 49 -8.72 -9.71 5.37
CA SER A 49 -7.58 -9.11 4.68
C SER A 49 -6.77 -8.22 5.63
N ASP A 50 -5.45 -8.38 5.63
CA ASP A 50 -4.53 -7.66 6.52
C ASP A 50 -4.14 -6.30 5.92
N PRO A 51 -4.50 -5.16 6.57
CA PRO A 51 -4.08 -3.84 6.14
C PRO A 51 -2.55 -3.68 6.07
N ALA A 52 -1.79 -4.42 6.88
CA ALA A 52 -0.33 -4.35 6.87
C ALA A 52 0.28 -4.80 5.52
N ASP A 53 -0.43 -5.63 4.73
CA ASP A 53 0.01 -6.05 3.40
C ASP A 53 -0.39 -5.06 2.28
N ILE A 54 -0.96 -3.90 2.62
CA ILE A 54 -1.09 -2.81 1.64
C ILE A 54 0.32 -2.37 1.24
N ARG A 55 0.55 -2.31 -0.07
CA ARG A 55 1.83 -1.93 -0.66
C ARG A 55 1.69 -0.61 -1.37
N GLY A 56 2.79 0.13 -1.49
CA GLY A 56 2.80 1.42 -2.19
C GLY A 56 2.31 1.37 -3.64
N SER A 57 2.32 0.20 -4.28
CA SER A 57 1.79 0.02 -5.64
C SER A 57 0.27 -0.19 -5.73
N TYR A 58 -0.42 -0.36 -4.60
CA TYR A 58 -1.88 -0.51 -4.56
C TYR A 58 -2.52 0.82 -4.92
N SER A 59 -3.56 0.78 -5.76
CA SER A 59 -4.40 1.96 -6.00
C SER A 59 -5.59 2.00 -5.04
N PHE A 60 -6.29 3.12 -4.96
CA PHE A 60 -7.53 3.17 -4.14
C PHE A 60 -8.60 2.18 -4.64
N THR A 61 -8.62 1.84 -5.94
CA THR A 61 -9.45 0.71 -6.43
C THR A 61 -9.03 -0.63 -5.82
N ASP A 62 -7.73 -0.89 -5.65
CA ASP A 62 -7.26 -2.11 -4.98
C ASP A 62 -7.63 -2.10 -3.50
N ILE A 63 -7.57 -0.94 -2.83
CA ILE A 63 -7.99 -0.82 -1.43
C ILE A 63 -9.48 -1.10 -1.30
N ASN A 64 -10.31 -0.42 -2.10
CA ASN A 64 -11.75 -0.62 -2.13
C ASN A 64 -12.12 -2.10 -2.34
N ARG A 65 -11.55 -2.74 -3.37
CA ARG A 65 -11.84 -4.15 -3.68
C ARG A 65 -11.48 -5.10 -2.53
N ASN A 66 -10.40 -4.83 -1.81
CA ASN A 66 -9.83 -5.77 -0.85
C ASN A 66 -10.29 -5.51 0.61
N PHE A 67 -10.70 -4.28 0.93
CA PHE A 67 -10.99 -3.85 2.31
C PHE A 67 -12.35 -3.15 2.46
N ASP A 68 -13.11 -2.98 1.37
CA ASP A 68 -14.45 -2.36 1.34
C ASP A 68 -14.49 -0.90 1.84
N VAL A 69 -13.36 -0.19 1.74
CA VAL A 69 -13.28 1.25 1.97
C VAL A 69 -13.64 1.97 0.68
N SER A 70 -14.57 2.92 0.72
CA SER A 70 -15.01 3.63 -0.49
C SER A 70 -13.88 4.47 -1.10
N ILE A 71 -13.89 4.64 -2.43
CA ILE A 71 -12.88 5.46 -3.11
C ILE A 71 -13.08 6.94 -2.75
N GLU A 72 -14.33 7.34 -2.52
CA GLU A 72 -14.74 8.66 -2.08
C GLU A 72 -14.17 8.99 -0.70
N ASP A 73 -14.28 8.06 0.27
CA ASP A 73 -13.70 8.25 1.59
C ASP A 73 -12.17 8.30 1.52
N LEU A 74 -11.53 7.47 0.70
CA LEU A 74 -10.08 7.52 0.51
C LEU A 74 -9.62 8.83 -0.14
N ALA A 75 -10.37 9.31 -1.15
CA ALA A 75 -10.11 10.56 -1.83
C ALA A 75 -10.23 11.74 -0.86
N ALA A 76 -11.33 11.81 -0.11
CA ALA A 76 -11.56 12.85 0.89
C ALA A 76 -10.54 12.78 2.04
N ALA A 77 -10.21 11.58 2.54
CA ALA A 77 -9.26 11.38 3.62
C ALA A 77 -7.88 11.96 3.28
N PHE A 78 -7.40 11.72 2.05
CA PHE A 78 -6.06 12.08 1.62
C PHE A 78 -6.01 13.27 0.65
N GLY A 79 -7.10 14.02 0.50
CA GLY A 79 -7.15 15.20 -0.37
C GLY A 79 -6.84 14.91 -1.85
N VAL A 80 -7.17 13.70 -2.33
CA VAL A 80 -6.96 13.30 -3.73
C VAL A 80 -8.20 13.67 -4.54
N GLU A 81 -8.01 14.25 -5.73
CA GLU A 81 -9.13 14.58 -6.63
C GLU A 81 -9.88 13.30 -7.05
N GLU A 82 -11.21 13.31 -6.91
CA GLU A 82 -12.08 12.15 -7.21
C GLU A 82 -11.87 11.60 -8.64
N SER A 83 -11.56 12.47 -9.61
CA SER A 83 -11.36 12.09 -11.01
C SER A 83 -10.16 11.16 -11.22
N ILE A 84 -9.13 11.27 -10.38
CA ILE A 84 -7.91 10.46 -10.44
C ILE A 84 -7.83 9.39 -9.33
N ALA A 85 -8.65 9.54 -8.28
CA ALA A 85 -8.63 8.70 -7.09
C ALA A 85 -8.62 7.18 -7.38
N PRO A 86 -9.44 6.61 -8.29
CA PRO A 86 -9.43 5.16 -8.54
C PRO A 86 -8.05 4.60 -8.94
N GLY A 87 -7.26 5.39 -9.68
CA GLY A 87 -5.92 5.04 -10.15
C GLY A 87 -4.78 5.52 -9.26
N PHE A 88 -5.06 6.38 -8.28
CA PHE A 88 -4.06 6.95 -7.38
C PHE A 88 -3.43 5.87 -6.51
N LYS A 89 -2.08 5.83 -6.42
CA LYS A 89 -1.36 4.80 -5.68
C LYS A 89 -0.91 5.28 -4.32
N CYS A 90 -0.91 4.39 -3.33
CA CYS A 90 -0.55 4.74 -1.95
C CYS A 90 0.84 5.38 -1.82
N LYS A 91 1.84 4.93 -2.60
CA LYS A 91 3.19 5.53 -2.59
C LYS A 91 3.23 6.97 -3.13
N ASP A 92 2.24 7.37 -3.92
CA ASP A 92 2.23 8.69 -4.55
C ASP A 92 1.77 9.77 -3.53
N LEU A 93 1.28 9.39 -2.34
CA LEU A 93 0.98 10.31 -1.24
C LEU A 93 2.22 11.05 -0.74
N GLU A 94 3.38 10.39 -0.65
CA GLU A 94 4.62 11.03 -0.23
C GLU A 94 4.97 12.20 -1.15
N ALA A 95 4.71 12.05 -2.45
CA ALA A 95 4.90 13.10 -3.44
C ALA A 95 3.81 14.18 -3.37
N LEU A 96 2.56 13.80 -3.07
CA LEU A 96 1.45 14.74 -2.88
C LEU A 96 1.72 15.70 -1.72
N TYR A 97 2.26 15.18 -0.62
CA TYR A 97 2.55 15.93 0.59
C TYR A 97 3.99 16.47 0.66
N ALA A 98 4.83 16.17 -0.34
CA ALA A 98 6.16 16.71 -0.45
C ALA A 98 6.11 18.26 -0.48
N GLY A 99 6.78 18.89 0.48
CA GLY A 99 6.83 20.36 0.61
C GLY A 99 5.65 20.98 1.35
N MET A 100 4.64 20.20 1.76
CA MET A 100 3.63 20.64 2.73
C MET A 100 4.03 20.27 4.17
N VAL A 101 4.85 19.23 4.30
CA VAL A 101 5.46 18.81 5.55
C VAL A 101 6.85 19.46 5.65
N GLU A 102 6.98 20.45 6.52
CA GLU A 102 8.25 21.18 6.76
C GLU A 102 9.09 20.56 7.90
N GLU A 103 8.47 19.75 8.75
CA GLU A 103 9.11 19.14 9.93
C GLU A 103 9.80 17.82 9.57
N GLU A 104 11.09 17.72 9.89
CA GLU A 104 11.85 16.48 9.71
C GLU A 104 11.28 15.38 10.59
N GLY A 105 11.00 14.21 10.00
CA GLY A 105 10.47 13.06 10.71
C GLY A 105 8.97 12.84 10.58
N ILE A 106 8.25 13.68 9.83
CA ILE A 106 6.85 13.45 9.48
C ILE A 106 6.72 12.90 8.05
N GLU A 107 5.91 11.85 7.88
CA GLU A 107 5.63 11.18 6.62
C GLU A 107 4.13 10.90 6.48
N ILE A 108 3.55 11.29 5.34
CA ILE A 108 2.21 10.87 4.92
C ILE A 108 2.38 10.01 3.65
N GLY A 109 2.46 8.70 3.85
CA GLY A 109 2.81 7.75 2.80
C GLY A 109 1.95 6.49 2.82
N THR A 110 2.55 5.36 2.42
CA THR A 110 1.82 4.07 2.39
C THR A 110 1.38 3.64 3.78
N ASP A 111 2.17 3.92 4.82
CA ASP A 111 1.85 3.52 6.19
C ASP A 111 0.64 4.28 6.75
N ALA A 112 0.46 5.54 6.34
CA ALA A 112 -0.73 6.34 6.64
C ALA A 112 -2.01 5.69 6.09
N VAL A 113 -1.95 5.11 4.89
CA VAL A 113 -3.07 4.37 4.29
C VAL A 113 -3.35 3.08 5.06
N ARG A 114 -2.31 2.35 5.47
CA ARG A 114 -2.48 1.14 6.29
C ARG A 114 -3.18 1.44 7.59
N PHE A 115 -2.73 2.50 8.25
CA PHE A 115 -3.30 2.94 9.52
C PHE A 115 -4.76 3.37 9.36
N PHE A 116 -5.06 4.22 8.37
CA PHE A 116 -6.42 4.64 8.07
C PHE A 116 -7.33 3.45 7.78
N VAL A 117 -6.94 2.56 6.86
CA VAL A 117 -7.76 1.39 6.48
C VAL A 117 -7.97 0.47 7.68
N ALA A 118 -6.94 0.22 8.48
CA ALA A 118 -7.06 -0.63 9.66
C ALA A 118 -8.06 -0.09 10.67
N LEU A 119 -7.99 1.19 11.00
CA LEU A 119 -8.96 1.83 11.89
C LEU A 119 -10.36 1.86 11.30
N TYR A 120 -10.49 2.09 9.99
CA TYR A 120 -11.77 2.11 9.28
C TYR A 120 -12.50 0.74 9.38
N ILE A 121 -11.74 -0.36 9.34
CA ILE A 121 -12.29 -1.73 9.44
C ILE A 121 -12.14 -2.35 10.83
N GLU A 122 -11.84 -1.53 11.85
CA GLU A 122 -11.74 -1.92 13.27
C GLU A 122 -10.68 -3.00 13.59
N ILE A 123 -9.57 -2.97 12.86
CA ILE A 123 -8.39 -3.82 13.08
C ILE A 123 -7.29 -3.00 13.76
N PRO A 124 -6.69 -3.51 14.86
CA PRO A 124 -5.55 -2.86 15.48
C PRO A 124 -4.36 -2.75 14.52
N TYR A 125 -3.79 -1.56 14.43
CA TYR A 125 -2.57 -1.29 13.67
C TYR A 125 -1.72 -0.27 14.41
N THR A 126 -0.41 -0.53 14.45
CA THR A 126 0.56 0.41 15.01
C THR A 126 1.40 0.94 13.86
N PRO A 127 1.23 2.21 13.46
CA PRO A 127 2.04 2.79 12.41
C PRO A 127 3.46 3.10 12.90
N ALA A 128 4.36 3.40 11.96
CA ALA A 128 5.67 3.94 12.32
C ALA A 128 5.53 5.30 13.03
N GLU A 129 6.45 5.63 13.94
CA GLU A 129 6.42 6.89 14.71
C GLU A 129 6.42 8.15 13.82
N SER A 130 7.02 8.05 12.63
CA SER A 130 7.04 9.12 11.63
C SER A 130 5.74 9.25 10.84
N THR A 131 4.79 8.34 11.01
CA THR A 131 3.56 8.30 10.20
C THR A 131 2.53 9.25 10.76
N PHE A 132 2.14 10.21 9.93
CA PHE A 132 1.03 11.12 10.22
C PHE A 132 -0.08 10.89 9.20
N ILE A 133 -1.29 11.30 9.56
CA ILE A 133 -2.42 11.32 8.63
C ILE A 133 -3.01 12.73 8.51
N PRO A 134 -3.66 13.08 7.40
CA PRO A 134 -4.34 14.36 7.27
C PRO A 134 -5.51 14.48 8.25
N THR A 135 -5.84 15.69 8.70
CA THR A 135 -7.02 15.93 9.55
C THR A 135 -8.32 15.45 8.89
N SER A 136 -8.45 15.57 7.56
CA SER A 136 -9.58 15.02 6.80
C SER A 136 -9.74 13.51 6.97
N ALA A 137 -8.63 12.76 7.08
CA ALA A 137 -8.68 11.32 7.36
C ALA A 137 -9.19 11.05 8.78
N VAL A 138 -8.78 11.85 9.76
CA VAL A 138 -9.28 11.76 11.15
C VAL A 138 -10.78 12.02 11.21
N GLU A 139 -11.29 13.02 10.49
CA GLU A 139 -12.72 13.34 10.46
C GLU A 139 -13.56 12.19 9.92
N ILE A 140 -13.10 11.54 8.84
CA ILE A 140 -13.77 10.37 8.28
C ILE A 140 -13.74 9.19 9.25
N LEU A 141 -12.61 8.96 9.93
CA LEU A 141 -12.52 7.90 10.94
C LEU A 141 -13.45 8.16 12.14
N LYS A 142 -13.62 9.43 12.54
CA LYS A 142 -14.59 9.82 13.59
C LYS A 142 -16.04 9.60 13.15
N GLU A 143 -16.35 9.74 11.86
CA GLU A 143 -17.69 9.55 11.32
C GLU A 143 -18.04 8.07 11.05
N LYS A 144 -17.09 7.31 10.49
CA LYS A 144 -17.32 5.97 9.95
C LYS A 144 -16.76 4.85 10.82
N GLY A 145 -15.71 5.11 11.57
CA GLY A 145 -15.01 4.12 12.39
C GLY A 145 -15.56 4.03 13.81
N VAL A 146 -15.11 3.00 14.52
CA VAL A 146 -15.31 2.84 15.97
C VAL A 146 -13.96 3.02 16.64
N LEU A 147 -13.72 4.24 17.13
CA LEU A 147 -12.46 4.63 17.79
C LEU A 147 -12.60 4.58 19.31
N ASP A 148 -11.60 4.04 19.99
CA ASP A 148 -11.45 4.22 21.43
C ASP A 148 -10.74 5.55 21.78
N ASP A 149 -10.77 5.93 23.07
CA ASP A 149 -10.20 7.19 23.56
C ASP A 149 -8.68 7.28 23.33
N GLU A 150 -7.98 6.14 23.33
CA GLU A 150 -6.52 6.09 23.10
C GLU A 150 -6.20 6.34 21.62
N GLN A 151 -6.93 5.69 20.72
CA GLN A 151 -6.85 5.90 19.28
C GLN A 151 -7.20 7.33 18.90
N LEU A 152 -8.24 7.90 19.52
CA LEU A 152 -8.64 9.28 19.29
C LEU A 152 -7.51 10.26 19.69
N THR A 153 -6.93 10.06 20.87
CA THR A 153 -5.81 10.88 21.36
C THR A 153 -4.58 10.73 20.47
N TYR A 154 -4.31 9.52 19.98
CA TYR A 154 -3.21 9.26 19.05
C TYR A 154 -3.43 9.99 17.72
N LEU A 155 -4.62 9.90 17.14
CA LEU A 155 -4.99 10.59 15.90
C LEU A 155 -4.86 12.11 16.03
N GLU A 156 -5.28 12.68 17.16
CA GLU A 156 -5.20 14.12 17.40
C GLU A 156 -3.75 14.62 17.54
N SER A 157 -2.84 13.78 18.05
CA SER A 157 -1.41 14.12 18.15
C SER A 157 -0.60 13.82 16.89
N HIS A 158 -1.06 12.90 16.04
CA HIS A 158 -0.38 12.47 14.81
C HIS A 158 -1.19 12.82 13.56
N SER A 159 -1.87 13.96 13.60
CA SER A 159 -2.57 14.52 12.44
C SER A 159 -2.01 15.88 12.03
N LEU A 160 -2.03 16.13 10.72
CA LEU A 160 -1.63 17.41 10.14
C LEU A 160 -2.83 18.06 9.45
N ASP A 161 -3.08 19.31 9.85
CA ASP A 161 -3.96 20.19 9.10
C ASP A 161 -3.17 20.85 7.98
N LEU A 162 -3.49 20.44 6.75
CA LEU A 162 -2.86 20.92 5.53
C LEU A 162 -3.78 21.82 4.72
N SER A 163 -4.88 22.30 5.33
CA SER A 163 -5.74 23.33 4.75
C SER A 163 -5.03 24.70 4.82
N LYS A 164 -4.23 25.01 3.79
CA LYS A 164 -3.71 26.37 3.51
C LYS A 164 -4.03 26.77 2.08
#